data_AF-A0A831SN87-F1
#
_entry.id   AF-A0A831SN87-F1
#
_cell.length_a   1.000
_cell.length_b   1.000
_cell.length_c   1.000
_cell.angle_alpha   90.00
_cell.angle_beta   90.00
_cell.angle_gamma   90.00
#
_symmetry.space_group_name_H-M   'P 1'
#
loop_
_entity.id
_entity.type
_entity.pdbx_description
1 polymer ?
#
loop_
_entity_poly.entity_id
_entity_poly.type
_entity_poly.pdbx_seq_one_letter_code
_entity_poly.pdbx_strand_id
1 'polypeptide(L)'
;EKDENIKLFTITKQEKEKLLSQEILPFEIMNRQIEQEIEKNRKVVIVIDELQSLKGIYIDDEQMLFQELINYFVRITKVEHKAQVILVTSNAYFIEEIFTDTKLEGAAEFVFLDYLDDAEVYAWLLKRKFEEKEIEYILDKVGGYNWLLMQIIMRKKKNEDWQQLIKNAITQSKGKVITAVNHIEDTKFKQKVIVALKQLINNKGEQNLAFGSFDRKVLDFLIENEIVFYDPVNAKLKIQFRPFYYGIKQALSEYQGTTEEEEWFPD
;
A
#
# COMPACT_ATOMS: atom_id res chain seq x y z
N GLU A 1 -31.84 -11.00 -21.51
CA GLU A 1 -32.00 -9.98 -20.46
C GLU A 1 -30.77 -9.08 -20.44
N LYS A 2 -30.85 -7.86 -19.88
CA LYS A 2 -29.67 -7.02 -19.73
C LYS A 2 -28.92 -7.47 -18.48
N ASP A 3 -27.79 -8.12 -18.67
CA ASP A 3 -26.90 -8.45 -17.58
C ASP A 3 -26.30 -7.16 -16.98
N GLU A 4 -26.27 -7.07 -15.66
CA GLU A 4 -25.60 -5.98 -14.95
C GLU A 4 -24.18 -6.42 -14.61
N ASN A 5 -23.21 -5.58 -14.96
CA ASN A 5 -21.80 -5.84 -14.72
C ASN A 5 -21.42 -5.26 -13.35
N ILE A 6 -21.42 -6.08 -12.31
CA ILE A 6 -20.79 -5.72 -11.05
C ILE A 6 -19.30 -6.08 -11.20
N LYS A 7 -18.40 -5.21 -10.73
CA LYS A 7 -16.94 -5.18 -10.98
C LYS A 7 -16.16 -6.52 -10.86
N LEU A 8 -16.77 -7.61 -10.43
CA LEU A 8 -16.18 -8.95 -10.41
C LEU A 8 -16.88 -9.98 -11.33
N PHE A 9 -18.21 -9.91 -11.53
CA PHE A 9 -18.97 -10.94 -12.26
C PHE A 9 -20.21 -10.36 -12.96
N THR A 10 -20.62 -11.05 -14.02
CA THR A 10 -21.87 -10.75 -14.73
C THR A 10 -23.03 -11.40 -13.98
N ILE A 11 -23.98 -10.63 -13.48
CA ILE A 11 -25.08 -11.16 -12.68
C ILE A 11 -26.40 -10.86 -13.41
N THR A 12 -27.23 -11.90 -13.56
CA THR A 12 -28.58 -11.74 -14.11
C THR A 12 -29.49 -11.04 -13.09
N LYS A 13 -30.57 -10.41 -13.54
CA LYS A 13 -31.54 -9.78 -12.63
C LYS A 13 -32.10 -10.76 -11.60
N GLN A 14 -32.38 -12.00 -12.00
CA GLN A 14 -32.85 -13.05 -11.09
C GLN A 14 -31.79 -13.43 -10.05
N GLU A 15 -30.52 -13.57 -10.44
CA GLU A 15 -29.45 -13.86 -9.48
C GLU A 15 -29.24 -12.70 -8.49
N LYS A 16 -29.41 -11.46 -8.93
CA LYS A 16 -29.38 -10.29 -8.03
C LYS A 16 -30.49 -10.34 -7.00
N GLU A 17 -31.71 -10.66 -7.41
CA GLU A 17 -32.85 -10.82 -6.49
C GLU A 17 -32.59 -11.96 -5.50
N LYS A 18 -32.05 -13.09 -5.95
CA LYS A 18 -31.69 -14.24 -5.10
C LYS A 18 -30.53 -13.95 -4.14
N LEU A 19 -29.54 -13.16 -4.55
CA LEU A 19 -28.46 -12.71 -3.67
C LEU A 19 -29.01 -11.82 -2.55
N LEU A 20 -29.93 -10.91 -2.89
CA LEU A 20 -30.55 -10.00 -1.92
C LEU A 20 -31.48 -10.76 -0.95
N SER A 21 -32.14 -11.83 -1.40
CA SER A 21 -32.94 -12.71 -0.54
C SER A 21 -32.12 -13.80 0.16
N GLN A 22 -30.78 -13.82 -0.01
CA GLN A 22 -29.86 -14.85 0.53
C GLN A 22 -30.20 -16.29 0.09
N GLU A 23 -30.91 -16.45 -1.03
CA GLU A 23 -31.25 -17.77 -1.60
C GLU A 23 -30.06 -18.45 -2.29
N ILE A 24 -29.08 -17.67 -2.73
CA ILE A 24 -27.83 -18.16 -3.33
C ILE A 24 -26.65 -17.41 -2.73
N LEU A 25 -25.52 -18.11 -2.59
CA LEU A 25 -24.29 -17.48 -2.13
C LEU A 25 -23.49 -16.90 -3.31
N PRO A 26 -22.77 -15.78 -3.13
CA PRO A 26 -21.90 -15.22 -4.16
C PRO A 26 -20.94 -16.24 -4.79
N PHE A 27 -20.40 -17.16 -3.98
CA PHE A 27 -19.47 -18.21 -4.43
C PHE A 27 -20.08 -19.22 -5.40
N GLU A 28 -21.40 -19.44 -5.35
CA GLU A 28 -22.07 -20.34 -6.29
C GLU A 28 -22.12 -19.73 -7.70
N ILE A 29 -22.39 -18.43 -7.78
CA ILE A 29 -22.35 -17.68 -9.04
C ILE A 29 -20.93 -17.70 -9.61
N MET A 30 -19.92 -17.49 -8.75
CA MET A 30 -18.51 -17.55 -9.15
C MET A 30 -18.15 -18.92 -9.73
N ASN A 31 -18.49 -20.01 -9.04
CA ASN A 31 -18.23 -21.37 -9.51
C ASN A 31 -18.85 -21.64 -10.88
N ARG A 32 -20.13 -21.28 -11.05
CA ARG A 32 -20.84 -21.46 -12.32
C ARG A 32 -20.13 -20.74 -13.47
N GLN A 33 -19.67 -19.51 -13.25
CA GLN A 33 -18.98 -18.73 -14.28
C GLN A 33 -17.59 -19.29 -14.58
N ILE A 34 -16.86 -19.73 -13.56
CA ILE A 34 -15.56 -20.41 -13.74
C ILE A 34 -15.75 -21.67 -14.58
N GLU A 35 -16.73 -22.51 -14.25
CA GLU A 35 -17.02 -23.76 -14.96
C GLU A 35 -17.41 -23.50 -16.42
N GLN A 36 -18.24 -22.49 -16.69
CA GLN A 36 -18.59 -22.10 -18.06
C GLN A 36 -17.38 -21.66 -18.90
N GLU A 37 -16.40 -20.98 -18.32
CA GLU A 37 -15.20 -20.59 -19.05
C GLU A 37 -14.24 -21.79 -19.24
N ILE A 38 -14.15 -22.69 -18.26
CA ILE A 38 -13.39 -23.95 -18.38
C ILE A 38 -13.98 -24.86 -19.47
N GLU A 39 -15.30 -24.99 -19.54
CA GLU A 39 -16.00 -25.76 -20.60
C GLU A 39 -15.70 -25.20 -22.00
N LYS A 40 -15.46 -23.90 -22.11
CA LYS A 40 -14.98 -23.24 -23.34
C LYS A 40 -13.48 -23.39 -23.57
N ASN A 41 -12.80 -24.23 -22.78
CA ASN A 41 -11.37 -24.50 -22.80
C ASN A 41 -10.51 -23.23 -22.56
N ARG A 42 -11.00 -22.30 -21.71
CA ARG A 42 -10.29 -21.06 -21.34
C ARG A 42 -9.68 -21.18 -19.95
N LYS A 43 -8.50 -20.59 -19.78
CA LYS A 43 -7.89 -20.42 -18.45
C LYS A 43 -8.58 -19.28 -17.72
N VAL A 44 -8.95 -19.51 -16.47
CA VAL A 44 -9.59 -18.50 -15.63
C VAL A 44 -8.55 -17.83 -14.74
N VAL A 45 -8.47 -16.50 -14.84
CA VAL A 45 -7.64 -15.66 -13.97
C VAL A 45 -8.55 -14.65 -13.29
N ILE A 46 -8.57 -14.66 -11.97
CA ILE A 46 -9.35 -13.75 -11.14
C ILE A 46 -8.38 -12.74 -10.55
N VAL A 47 -8.59 -11.45 -10.83
CA VAL A 47 -7.78 -10.36 -10.28
C VAL A 47 -8.68 -9.50 -9.40
N ILE A 48 -8.29 -9.34 -8.14
CA ILE A 48 -9.00 -8.49 -7.18
C ILE A 48 -8.06 -7.37 -6.77
N ASP A 49 -8.41 -6.16 -7.17
CA ASP A 49 -7.71 -4.95 -6.78
C ASP A 49 -8.33 -4.35 -5.51
N GLU A 50 -7.50 -3.68 -4.72
CA GLU A 50 -7.84 -3.10 -3.41
C GLU A 50 -8.60 -4.09 -2.50
N LEU A 51 -8.01 -5.26 -2.25
CA LEU A 51 -8.61 -6.34 -1.46
C LEU A 51 -9.14 -5.87 -0.09
N GLN A 52 -8.54 -4.82 0.52
CA GLN A 52 -9.02 -4.26 1.79
C GLN A 52 -10.41 -3.64 1.72
N SER A 53 -10.89 -3.26 0.52
CA SER A 53 -12.27 -2.79 0.32
C SER A 53 -13.30 -3.86 0.69
N LEU A 54 -12.91 -5.13 0.65
CA LEU A 54 -13.75 -6.26 1.05
C LEU A 54 -13.93 -6.35 2.56
N LYS A 55 -13.07 -5.71 3.37
CA LYS A 55 -13.38 -5.49 4.79
C LYS A 55 -14.69 -4.74 4.92
N GLY A 56 -14.86 -3.60 4.22
CA GLY A 56 -16.06 -2.77 4.33
C GLY A 56 -17.40 -3.40 3.88
N ILE A 57 -17.40 -4.64 3.36
CA ILE A 57 -18.59 -5.40 2.97
C ILE A 57 -19.14 -6.24 4.15
N TYR A 58 -18.69 -5.98 5.38
CA TYR A 58 -19.29 -6.53 6.60
C TYR A 58 -20.81 -6.26 6.61
N ILE A 59 -21.58 -7.30 6.29
CA ILE A 59 -22.97 -7.41 6.73
C ILE A 59 -22.86 -7.83 8.18
N ASP A 60 -23.48 -7.06 9.07
CA ASP A 60 -23.51 -7.19 10.54
C ASP A 60 -22.94 -8.51 11.11
N ASP A 61 -21.94 -8.36 12.00
CA ASP A 61 -21.39 -9.34 12.96
C ASP A 61 -20.37 -10.43 12.53
N GLU A 62 -19.83 -10.48 11.31
CA GLU A 62 -18.89 -11.59 11.00
C GLU A 62 -17.57 -11.23 10.30
N GLN A 63 -16.45 -11.47 11.02
CA GLN A 63 -15.13 -11.75 10.45
C GLN A 63 -15.13 -12.93 9.43
N MET A 64 -16.23 -13.66 9.30
CA MET A 64 -16.33 -14.90 8.52
C MET A 64 -16.26 -14.69 7.01
N LEU A 65 -16.87 -13.64 6.44
CA LEU A 65 -16.99 -13.51 4.98
C LEU A 65 -15.62 -13.39 4.28
N PHE A 66 -14.68 -12.64 4.86
CA PHE A 66 -13.32 -12.53 4.31
C PHE A 66 -12.58 -13.87 4.40
N GLN A 67 -12.66 -14.56 5.54
CA GLN A 67 -12.03 -15.86 5.71
C GLN A 67 -12.63 -16.92 4.77
N GLU A 68 -13.94 -16.90 4.57
CA GLU A 68 -14.64 -17.76 3.61
C GLU A 68 -14.21 -17.48 2.17
N LEU A 69 -14.04 -16.21 1.81
CA LEU A 69 -13.52 -15.81 0.50
C LEU A 69 -12.09 -16.32 0.29
N ILE A 70 -11.21 -16.19 1.29
CA ILE A 70 -9.85 -16.73 1.22
C ILE A 70 -9.88 -18.26 1.11
N ASN A 71 -10.69 -18.95 1.93
CA ASN A 71 -10.86 -20.40 1.85
C ASN A 71 -11.36 -20.82 0.45
N TYR A 72 -12.29 -20.06 -0.11
CA TYR A 72 -12.82 -20.28 -1.45
C TYR A 72 -11.71 -20.18 -2.50
N PHE A 73 -10.87 -19.13 -2.45
CA PHE A 73 -9.74 -18.98 -3.36
C PHE A 73 -8.73 -20.11 -3.24
N VAL A 74 -8.37 -20.53 -2.03
CA VAL A 74 -7.48 -21.67 -1.82
C VAL A 74 -8.08 -22.94 -2.43
N ARG A 75 -9.39 -23.16 -2.27
CA ARG A 75 -10.07 -24.33 -2.84
C ARG A 75 -9.99 -24.35 -4.36
N ILE A 76 -10.39 -23.26 -5.04
CA ILE A 76 -10.45 -23.24 -6.51
C ILE A 76 -9.06 -23.22 -7.17
N THR A 77 -8.02 -22.77 -6.47
CA THR A 77 -6.64 -22.70 -6.99
C THR A 77 -5.84 -23.97 -6.71
N LYS A 78 -5.77 -24.40 -5.44
CA LYS A 78 -4.88 -25.47 -4.97
C LYS A 78 -5.54 -26.84 -4.98
N VAL A 79 -6.83 -26.93 -4.71
CA VAL A 79 -7.55 -28.21 -4.62
C VAL A 79 -8.17 -28.57 -5.96
N GLU A 80 -8.91 -27.64 -6.57
CA GLU A 80 -9.67 -27.90 -7.79
C GLU A 80 -8.90 -27.54 -9.06
N HIS A 81 -7.82 -26.75 -8.97
CA HIS A 81 -7.02 -26.26 -10.10
C HIS A 81 -7.85 -25.59 -11.23
N LYS A 82 -8.97 -24.94 -10.85
CA LYS A 82 -9.93 -24.33 -11.78
C LYS A 82 -9.54 -22.91 -12.18
N ALA A 83 -8.83 -22.18 -11.34
CA ALA A 83 -8.49 -20.78 -11.59
C ALA A 83 -7.11 -20.41 -11.03
N GLN A 84 -6.56 -19.31 -11.53
CA GLN A 84 -5.51 -18.55 -10.88
C GLN A 84 -6.12 -17.32 -10.21
N VAL A 85 -5.67 -16.98 -9.01
CA VAL A 85 -6.18 -15.83 -8.25
C VAL A 85 -5.02 -14.90 -7.93
N ILE A 86 -5.16 -13.63 -8.28
CA ILE A 86 -4.21 -12.55 -7.98
C ILE A 86 -4.96 -11.53 -7.10
N LEU A 87 -4.47 -11.34 -5.88
CA LEU A 87 -5.01 -10.36 -4.94
C LEU A 87 -4.02 -9.21 -4.81
N VAL A 88 -4.50 -7.97 -4.94
CA VAL A 88 -3.69 -6.76 -4.88
C VAL A 88 -4.23 -5.86 -3.76
N THR A 89 -3.33 -5.33 -2.92
CA THR A 89 -3.69 -4.40 -1.86
C THR A 89 -2.56 -3.41 -1.61
N SER A 90 -2.94 -2.18 -1.25
CA SER A 90 -2.04 -1.10 -0.85
C SER A 90 -2.02 -0.86 0.66
N ASN A 91 -2.88 -1.54 1.43
CA ASN A 91 -3.07 -1.28 2.86
C ASN A 91 -2.17 -2.18 3.73
N ALA A 92 -1.16 -1.59 4.38
CA ALA A 92 -0.15 -2.32 5.15
C ALA A 92 -0.71 -3.15 6.32
N TYR A 93 -1.72 -2.66 7.05
CA TYR A 93 -2.36 -3.43 8.13
C TYR A 93 -3.02 -4.69 7.62
N PHE A 94 -3.67 -4.58 6.47
CA PHE A 94 -4.35 -5.71 5.88
C PHE A 94 -3.37 -6.73 5.31
N ILE A 95 -2.24 -6.27 4.76
CA ILE A 95 -1.14 -7.15 4.35
C ILE A 95 -0.60 -7.92 5.56
N GLU A 96 -0.39 -7.26 6.70
CA GLU A 96 0.09 -7.92 7.93
C GLU A 96 -0.88 -9.01 8.40
N GLU A 97 -2.18 -8.71 8.47
CA GLU A 97 -3.21 -9.68 8.85
C GLU A 97 -3.21 -10.92 7.93
N ILE A 98 -3.18 -10.71 6.61
CA ILE A 98 -3.14 -11.78 5.60
C ILE A 98 -1.84 -12.59 5.70
N PHE A 99 -0.70 -11.92 5.87
CA PHE A 99 0.60 -12.58 5.95
C PHE A 99 0.70 -13.50 7.16
N THR A 100 0.06 -13.14 8.28
CA THR A 100 0.02 -13.96 9.49
C THR A 100 -1.04 -15.07 9.47
N ASP A 101 -1.88 -15.15 8.44
CA ASP A 101 -2.90 -16.20 8.33
C ASP A 101 -2.28 -17.53 7.89
N THR A 102 -2.21 -18.48 8.83
CA THR A 102 -1.71 -19.85 8.61
C THR A 102 -2.38 -20.60 7.45
N LYS A 103 -3.60 -20.23 7.04
CA LYS A 103 -4.29 -20.88 5.92
C LYS A 103 -3.67 -20.57 4.56
N LEU A 104 -2.99 -19.43 4.45
CA LEU A 104 -2.27 -19.03 3.24
C LEU A 104 -0.86 -19.59 3.20
N GLU A 105 -0.37 -20.15 4.31
CA GLU A 105 0.94 -20.79 4.40
C GLU A 105 1.02 -21.97 3.42
N GLY A 106 1.92 -21.86 2.43
CA GLY A 106 2.05 -22.84 1.35
C GLY A 106 0.84 -22.92 0.40
N ALA A 107 -0.07 -21.95 0.43
CA ALA A 107 -1.20 -21.84 -0.50
C ALA A 107 -1.17 -20.54 -1.33
N ALA A 108 -0.40 -19.53 -0.90
CA ALA A 108 -0.20 -18.29 -1.62
C ALA A 108 1.29 -17.93 -1.78
N GLU A 109 1.59 -17.17 -2.83
CA GLU A 109 2.88 -16.51 -3.04
C GLU A 109 2.71 -15.02 -2.76
N PHE A 110 3.58 -14.46 -1.92
CA PHE A 110 3.57 -13.04 -1.58
C PHE A 110 4.61 -12.30 -2.42
N VAL A 111 4.15 -11.38 -3.26
CA VAL A 111 5.01 -10.55 -4.10
C VAL A 111 4.90 -9.10 -3.66
N PHE A 112 5.99 -8.56 -3.14
CA PHE A 112 6.09 -7.14 -2.84
C PHE A 112 6.49 -6.35 -4.10
N LEU A 113 5.65 -5.40 -4.51
CA LEU A 113 5.93 -4.50 -5.62
C LEU A 113 6.32 -3.12 -5.08
N ASP A 114 7.62 -2.84 -5.10
CA ASP A 114 8.14 -1.52 -4.76
C ASP A 114 8.20 -0.59 -6.00
N TYR A 115 8.57 0.65 -5.75
CA TYR A 115 8.98 1.60 -6.77
C TYR A 115 10.19 1.12 -7.57
N LEU A 116 10.37 1.72 -8.75
CA LEU A 116 11.55 1.50 -9.58
C LEU A 116 12.83 1.83 -8.81
N ASP A 117 13.88 1.03 -9.02
CA ASP A 117 15.17 1.34 -8.41
C ASP A 117 15.85 2.53 -9.11
N ASP A 118 16.90 3.07 -8.47
CA ASP A 118 17.58 4.26 -8.99
C ASP A 118 18.25 4.02 -10.35
N ALA A 119 18.68 2.79 -10.65
CA ALA A 119 19.29 2.45 -11.94
C ALA A 119 18.23 2.38 -13.06
N GLU A 120 17.06 1.82 -12.77
CA GLU A 120 15.91 1.80 -13.67
C GLU A 120 15.42 3.22 -13.98
N VAL A 121 15.28 4.07 -12.96
CA VAL A 121 14.89 5.48 -13.12
C VAL A 121 15.93 6.23 -13.95
N TYR A 122 17.22 6.06 -13.65
CA TYR A 122 18.31 6.66 -14.43
C TYR A 122 18.21 6.29 -15.91
N ALA A 123 18.14 4.99 -16.22
CA ALA A 123 18.04 4.49 -17.58
C ALA A 123 16.77 5.01 -18.30
N TRP A 124 15.66 5.12 -17.57
CA TRP A 124 14.38 5.58 -18.11
C TRP A 124 14.38 7.07 -18.48
N LEU A 125 14.98 7.91 -17.63
CA LEU A 125 15.10 9.35 -17.84
C LEU A 125 16.16 9.69 -18.89
N LEU A 126 17.27 8.95 -18.92
CA LEU A 126 18.31 9.10 -19.94
C LEU A 126 17.73 8.87 -21.35
N LYS A 127 16.94 7.81 -21.55
CA LYS A 127 16.21 7.54 -22.80
C LYS A 127 15.24 8.68 -23.19
N ARG A 128 14.81 9.49 -22.23
CA ARG A 128 13.92 10.65 -22.41
C ARG A 128 14.66 11.97 -22.57
N LYS A 129 15.99 11.95 -22.70
CA LYS A 129 16.85 13.11 -22.94
C LYS A 129 16.81 14.13 -21.79
N PHE A 130 16.65 13.66 -20.56
CA PHE A 130 16.98 14.48 -19.39
C PHE A 130 18.50 14.66 -19.31
N GLU A 131 18.94 15.82 -18.84
CA GLU A 131 20.37 16.07 -18.56
C GLU A 131 20.79 15.32 -17.29
N GLU A 132 22.05 14.92 -17.20
CA GLU A 132 22.56 14.14 -16.07
C GLU A 132 22.29 14.79 -14.71
N LYS A 133 22.49 16.11 -14.59
CA LYS A 133 22.17 16.87 -13.38
C LYS A 133 20.67 16.88 -13.04
N GLU A 134 19.80 16.86 -14.05
CA GLU A 134 18.35 16.74 -13.82
C GLU A 134 18.02 15.35 -13.28
N ILE A 135 18.64 14.31 -13.85
CA ILE A 135 18.46 12.93 -13.40
C ILE A 135 18.94 12.76 -11.96
N GLU A 136 20.14 13.24 -11.62
CA GLU A 136 20.67 13.21 -10.25
C GLU A 136 19.72 13.88 -9.26
N TYR A 137 19.18 15.05 -9.61
CA TYR A 137 18.21 15.75 -8.76
C TYR A 137 16.89 14.98 -8.62
N ILE A 138 16.39 14.39 -9.70
CA ILE A 138 15.17 13.57 -9.67
C ILE A 138 15.40 12.31 -8.84
N LEU A 139 16.52 11.61 -9.01
CA LEU A 139 16.90 10.48 -8.16
C LEU A 139 16.93 10.93 -6.70
N ASP A 140 17.70 11.96 -6.36
CA ASP A 140 17.85 12.41 -4.97
C ASP A 140 16.52 12.82 -4.31
N LYS A 141 15.58 13.45 -5.03
CA LYS A 141 14.33 13.97 -4.45
C LYS A 141 13.09 13.11 -4.67
N VAL A 142 13.06 12.29 -5.71
CA VAL A 142 11.88 11.54 -6.17
C VAL A 142 12.12 10.04 -6.12
N GLY A 143 13.30 9.59 -6.57
CA GLY A 143 13.58 8.17 -6.75
C GLY A 143 12.56 7.52 -7.69
N GLY A 144 12.17 6.28 -7.39
CA GLY A 144 11.19 5.53 -8.18
C GLY A 144 9.72 5.90 -8.01
N TYR A 145 9.38 7.04 -7.37
CA TYR A 145 7.97 7.41 -7.16
C TYR A 145 7.26 7.69 -8.49
N ASN A 146 6.68 6.62 -9.07
CA ASN A 146 6.24 6.53 -10.47
C ASN A 146 5.25 7.62 -10.87
N TRP A 147 4.30 7.95 -9.99
CA TRP A 147 3.32 9.00 -10.27
C TRP A 147 4.01 10.34 -10.52
N LEU A 148 4.92 10.75 -9.63
CA LEU A 148 5.64 12.03 -9.76
C LEU A 148 6.62 12.01 -10.93
N LEU A 149 7.32 10.89 -11.16
CA LEU A 149 8.18 10.71 -12.34
C LEU A 149 7.40 10.94 -13.65
N MET A 150 6.21 10.36 -13.77
CA MET A 150 5.35 10.54 -14.95
C MET A 150 4.94 12.01 -15.14
N GLN A 151 4.58 12.71 -14.07
CA GLN A 151 4.25 14.14 -14.13
C GLN A 151 5.45 14.99 -14.55
N ILE A 152 6.65 14.71 -14.01
CA ILE A 152 7.91 15.37 -14.38
C ILE A 152 8.20 15.17 -15.87
N ILE A 153 8.09 13.93 -16.36
CA ILE A 153 8.30 13.60 -17.78
C ILE A 153 7.31 14.35 -18.67
N MET A 154 6.03 14.41 -18.28
CA MET A 154 5.00 15.12 -19.03
C MET A 154 5.27 16.63 -19.08
N ARG A 155 5.67 17.25 -17.97
CA ARG A 155 6.01 18.69 -17.92
C ARG A 155 7.28 19.01 -18.69
N LYS A 156 8.33 18.18 -18.57
CA LYS A 156 9.58 18.35 -19.34
C LYS A 156 9.29 18.35 -20.84
N LYS A 157 8.45 17.44 -21.33
CA LYS A 157 8.04 17.39 -22.75
C LYS A 157 7.32 18.65 -23.22
N LYS A 158 6.61 19.35 -22.32
CA LYS A 158 5.90 20.60 -22.60
C LYS A 158 6.75 21.85 -22.35
N ASN A 159 8.03 21.70 -21.96
CA ASN A 159 8.90 22.79 -21.49
C ASN A 159 8.31 23.58 -20.31
N GLU A 160 7.55 22.89 -19.45
CA GLU A 160 7.00 23.46 -18.22
C GLU A 160 7.93 23.23 -17.02
N ASP A 161 7.75 24.03 -15.97
CA ASP A 161 8.50 23.87 -14.71
C ASP A 161 8.09 22.58 -13.98
N TRP A 162 8.89 21.54 -14.20
CA TRP A 162 8.76 20.25 -13.54
C TRP A 162 9.41 20.24 -12.14
N GLN A 163 10.35 21.13 -11.85
CA GLN A 163 10.99 21.22 -10.53
C GLN A 163 10.00 21.68 -9.47
N GLN A 164 9.04 22.52 -9.85
CA GLN A 164 7.95 22.93 -8.96
C GLN A 164 7.08 21.75 -8.49
N LEU A 165 6.94 20.68 -9.29
CA LEU A 165 6.21 19.47 -8.85
C LEU A 165 6.91 18.81 -7.65
N ILE A 166 8.24 18.73 -7.69
CA ILE A 166 9.05 18.14 -6.61
C ILE A 166 8.93 19.00 -5.35
N LYS A 167 9.07 20.33 -5.49
CA LYS A 167 8.89 21.26 -4.36
C LYS A 167 7.50 21.10 -3.73
N ASN A 168 6.45 21.08 -4.55
CA ASN A 168 5.09 20.90 -4.07
C ASN A 168 4.89 19.57 -3.36
N ALA A 169 5.43 18.46 -3.89
CA ALA A 169 5.34 17.14 -3.27
C ALA A 169 6.02 17.11 -1.89
N ILE A 170 7.19 17.73 -1.75
CA ILE A 170 7.90 17.86 -0.47
C ILE A 170 7.09 18.73 0.51
N THR A 171 6.59 19.88 0.06
CA THR A 171 5.77 20.79 0.89
C THR A 171 4.47 20.12 1.35
N GLN A 172 3.79 19.38 0.48
CA GLN A 172 2.60 18.61 0.83
C GLN A 172 2.92 17.52 1.86
N SER A 173 4.03 16.80 1.67
CA SER A 173 4.47 15.77 2.62
C SER A 173 4.79 16.37 3.99
N LYS A 174 5.51 17.51 4.01
CA LYS A 174 5.77 18.29 5.23
C LYS A 174 4.45 18.66 5.93
N GLY A 175 3.49 19.21 5.18
CA GLY A 175 2.17 19.58 5.69
C GLY A 175 1.44 18.39 6.31
N LYS A 176 1.41 17.24 5.62
CA LYS A 176 0.82 16.00 6.15
C LYS A 176 1.42 15.59 7.50
N VAL A 177 2.76 15.60 7.61
CA VAL A 177 3.46 15.24 8.87
C VAL A 177 3.09 16.20 10.00
N ILE A 178 3.18 17.51 9.75
CA ILE A 178 2.86 18.53 10.76
C ILE A 178 1.41 18.39 11.22
N THR A 179 0.48 18.25 10.27
CA THR A 179 -0.93 18.03 10.55
C THR A 179 -1.10 16.79 11.43
N ALA A 180 -0.61 15.62 11.01
CA ALA A 180 -0.75 14.38 11.77
C ALA A 180 -0.19 14.52 13.21
N VAL A 181 1.04 15.01 13.36
CA VAL A 181 1.72 15.14 14.66
C VAL A 181 1.03 16.17 15.56
N ASN A 182 0.48 17.25 15.01
CA ASN A 182 -0.21 18.27 15.82
C ASN A 182 -1.61 17.87 16.28
N HIS A 183 -2.26 16.89 15.64
CA HIS A 183 -3.53 16.32 16.10
C HIS A 183 -3.37 15.36 17.29
N ILE A 184 -2.13 15.03 17.68
CA ILE A 184 -1.88 14.21 18.86
C ILE A 184 -2.06 15.06 20.12
N GLU A 185 -3.09 14.75 20.92
CA GLU A 185 -3.37 15.43 22.19
C GLU A 185 -2.45 14.97 23.32
N ASP A 186 -2.10 13.67 23.37
CA ASP A 186 -1.19 13.13 24.38
C ASP A 186 0.25 13.58 24.10
N THR A 187 0.75 14.53 24.89
CA THR A 187 2.11 15.07 24.79
C THR A 187 3.20 13.99 24.85
N LYS A 188 3.06 12.96 25.68
CA LYS A 188 4.05 11.88 25.78
C LYS A 188 4.05 11.04 24.51
N PHE A 189 2.87 10.71 23.99
CA PHE A 189 2.76 9.98 22.73
C PHE A 189 3.28 10.80 21.54
N LYS A 190 2.97 12.10 21.50
CA LYS A 190 3.49 13.04 20.49
C LYS A 190 5.01 13.05 20.48
N GLN A 191 5.65 13.10 21.66
CA GLN A 191 7.10 13.05 21.76
C GLN A 191 7.68 11.74 21.23
N LYS A 192 7.06 10.60 21.53
CA LYS A 192 7.47 9.29 20.98
C LYS A 192 7.40 9.27 19.45
N VAL A 193 6.33 9.81 18.87
CA VAL A 193 6.19 9.93 17.40
C VAL A 193 7.31 10.79 16.81
N ILE A 194 7.61 11.94 17.41
CA ILE A 194 8.69 12.82 16.94
C ILE A 194 10.06 12.11 17.02
N VAL A 195 10.34 11.39 18.10
CA VAL A 195 11.57 10.60 18.25
C VAL A 195 11.67 9.51 17.18
N ALA A 196 10.59 8.77 16.93
CA ALA A 196 10.56 7.74 15.89
C ALA A 196 10.80 8.33 14.49
N LEU A 197 10.21 9.48 14.17
CA LEU A 197 10.48 10.19 12.92
C LEU A 197 11.95 10.62 12.79
N LYS A 198 12.58 11.09 13.87
CA LYS A 198 14.03 11.40 13.90
C LYS A 198 14.88 10.15 13.63
N GLN A 199 14.56 9.03 14.29
CA GLN A 199 15.25 7.75 14.07
C GLN A 199 15.13 7.28 12.62
N LEU A 200 13.93 7.34 12.04
CA LEU A 200 13.71 7.01 10.63
C LEU A 200 14.58 7.86 9.69
N ILE A 201 14.67 9.17 9.91
CA ILE A 201 15.52 10.04 9.10
C ILE A 201 17.00 9.69 9.23
N ASN A 202 17.47 9.39 10.44
CA ASN A 202 18.86 8.99 10.70
C ASN A 202 19.19 7.66 9.99
N ASN A 203 18.22 6.75 9.93
CA ASN A 203 18.33 5.47 9.22
C ASN A 203 17.99 5.59 7.72
N LYS A 204 18.12 6.79 7.13
CA LYS A 204 17.87 7.05 5.70
C LYS A 204 16.46 6.68 5.21
N GLY A 205 15.48 6.72 6.11
CA GLY A 205 14.08 6.48 5.82
C GLY A 205 13.67 5.01 5.85
N GLU A 206 14.52 4.11 6.36
CA GLU A 206 14.23 2.69 6.46
C GLU A 206 14.66 2.13 7.82
N GLN A 207 13.96 1.11 8.32
CA GLN A 207 14.32 0.41 9.55
C GLN A 207 13.95 -1.06 9.46
N ASN A 208 14.88 -1.94 9.85
CA ASN A 208 14.59 -3.37 9.98
C ASN A 208 14.06 -3.64 11.40
N LEU A 209 12.82 -4.12 11.49
CA LEU A 209 12.15 -4.40 12.76
C LEU A 209 12.46 -5.80 13.31
N ALA A 210 13.14 -6.68 12.55
CA ALA A 210 13.63 -7.96 13.07
C ALA A 210 14.70 -7.77 14.16
N PHE A 211 15.32 -6.59 14.23
CA PHE A 211 16.39 -6.25 15.17
C PHE A 211 16.02 -4.98 15.95
N GLY A 212 15.13 -5.11 16.93
CA GLY A 212 14.80 -4.04 17.88
C GLY A 212 13.33 -3.99 18.28
N SER A 213 13.00 -3.07 19.19
CA SER A 213 11.62 -2.73 19.54
C SER A 213 11.21 -1.42 18.86
N PHE A 214 10.06 -1.43 18.20
CA PHE A 214 9.39 -0.21 17.73
C PHE A 214 8.06 -0.14 18.46
N ASP A 215 7.76 0.99 19.10
CA ASP A 215 6.51 1.15 19.85
C ASP A 215 5.33 0.91 18.89
N ARG A 216 4.56 -0.15 19.14
CA ARG A 216 3.49 -0.58 18.24
C ARG A 216 2.46 0.52 17.99
N LYS A 217 2.11 1.30 19.02
CA LYS A 217 1.16 2.42 18.86
C LYS A 217 1.72 3.51 17.95
N VAL A 218 3.04 3.75 18.03
CA VAL A 218 3.71 4.72 17.15
C VAL A 218 3.75 4.18 15.72
N LEU A 219 4.06 2.89 15.53
CA LEU A 219 4.05 2.27 14.21
C LEU A 219 2.66 2.39 13.59
N ASP A 220 1.65 2.01 14.37
CA ASP A 220 0.26 2.03 13.96
C ASP A 220 -0.15 3.44 13.51
N PHE A 221 0.16 4.46 14.33
CA PHE A 221 -0.08 5.86 13.99
C PHE A 221 0.60 6.28 12.68
N LEU A 222 1.86 5.89 12.45
CA LEU A 222 2.60 6.26 11.25
C LEU A 222 2.05 5.58 9.99
N ILE A 223 1.57 4.33 10.10
CA ILE A 223 0.93 3.60 9.00
C ILE A 223 -0.44 4.22 8.68
N GLU A 224 -1.28 4.47 9.69
CA GLU A 224 -2.62 5.07 9.51
C GLU A 224 -2.58 6.42 8.83
N ASN A 225 -1.53 7.21 9.10
CA ASN A 225 -1.33 8.52 8.49
C ASN A 225 -0.53 8.45 7.17
N GLU A 226 -0.31 7.25 6.62
CA GLU A 226 0.43 7.00 5.36
C GLU A 226 1.83 7.63 5.33
N ILE A 227 2.48 7.73 6.48
CA ILE A 227 3.84 8.28 6.61
C ILE A 227 4.87 7.22 6.23
N VAL A 228 4.60 5.98 6.66
CA VAL A 228 5.45 4.82 6.43
C VAL A 228 4.64 3.66 5.88
N PHE A 229 5.33 2.79 5.15
CA PHE A 229 4.86 1.49 4.74
C PHE A 229 5.60 0.41 5.54
N TYR A 230 4.85 -0.56 6.07
CA TYR A 230 5.41 -1.74 6.70
C TYR A 230 5.32 -2.94 5.75
N ASP A 231 6.47 -3.53 5.45
CA ASP A 231 6.60 -4.79 4.74
C ASP A 231 6.71 -5.94 5.76
N PRO A 232 5.64 -6.71 5.98
CA PRO A 232 5.65 -7.81 6.94
C PRO A 232 6.49 -9.00 6.47
N VAL A 233 6.74 -9.14 5.16
CA VAL A 233 7.54 -10.26 4.62
C VAL A 233 8.99 -10.11 5.03
N ASN A 234 9.53 -8.90 4.92
CA ASN A 234 10.92 -8.59 5.26
C ASN A 234 11.09 -7.94 6.63
N ALA A 235 10.01 -7.81 7.40
CA ALA A 235 9.95 -7.05 8.66
C ALA A 235 10.57 -5.65 8.51
N LYS A 236 10.31 -4.97 7.40
CA LYS A 236 10.97 -3.71 7.03
C LYS A 236 9.98 -2.56 7.05
N LEU A 237 10.31 -1.53 7.82
CA LEU A 237 9.63 -0.24 7.80
C LEU A 237 10.34 0.69 6.82
N LYS A 238 9.58 1.41 5.99
CA LYS A 238 10.14 2.43 5.11
C LYS A 238 9.22 3.64 5.00
N ILE A 239 9.78 4.81 4.75
CA ILE A 239 9.00 6.00 4.42
C ILE A 239 8.29 5.80 3.07
N GLN A 240 7.04 6.29 2.98
CA GLN A 240 6.13 6.02 1.86
C GLN A 240 6.72 6.35 0.48
N PHE A 241 7.48 7.43 0.35
CA PHE A 241 8.20 7.82 -0.87
C PHE A 241 9.25 8.90 -0.58
N ARG A 242 10.21 9.09 -1.48
CA ARG A 242 11.38 9.97 -1.28
C ARG A 242 11.02 11.45 -1.00
N PRO A 243 10.00 12.07 -1.63
CA PRO A 243 9.53 13.40 -1.20
C PRO A 243 9.09 13.48 0.25
N PHE A 244 8.54 12.38 0.79
CA PHE A 244 8.08 12.30 2.17
C PHE A 244 9.26 12.30 3.16
N TYR A 245 10.39 11.68 2.80
CA TYR A 245 11.63 11.76 3.57
C TYR A 245 12.07 13.22 3.77
N TYR A 246 12.08 14.03 2.71
CA TYR A 246 12.39 15.45 2.82
C TYR A 246 11.30 16.25 3.55
N GLY A 247 10.04 15.88 3.36
CA GLY A 247 8.92 16.47 4.10
C GLY A 247 9.05 16.29 5.60
N ILE A 248 9.40 15.08 6.07
CA ILE A 248 9.68 14.79 7.48
C ILE A 248 10.88 15.59 7.96
N LYS A 249 12.00 15.64 7.22
CA LYS A 249 13.16 16.46 7.62
C LYS A 249 12.80 17.93 7.84
N GLN A 250 12.00 18.50 6.94
CA GLN A 250 11.55 19.88 7.06
C GLN A 250 10.56 20.04 8.23
N ALA A 251 9.65 19.10 8.45
CA ALA A 251 8.72 19.14 9.57
C ALA A 251 9.47 19.07 10.91
N LEU A 252 10.45 18.17 11.03
CA LEU A 252 11.25 18.01 12.25
C LEU A 252 12.01 19.28 12.65
N SER A 253 12.44 20.11 11.69
CA SER A 253 13.06 21.41 12.01
C SER A 253 12.13 22.39 12.73
N GLU A 254 10.80 22.22 12.62
CA GLU A 254 9.83 23.02 13.37
C GLU A 254 9.68 22.55 14.82
N TYR A 255 10.00 21.28 15.08
CA TYR A 255 9.99 20.66 16.41
C TYR A 255 11.36 20.72 17.11
N GLN A 256 12.39 21.20 16.43
CA GLN A 256 13.74 21.39 17.01
C GLN A 256 13.81 22.55 18.02
N GLY A 257 12.71 23.30 18.22
CA GLY A 257 12.59 24.33 19.26
C GLY A 257 11.88 23.89 20.55
N THR A 258 11.46 22.61 20.68
CA THR A 258 10.56 22.18 21.78
C THR A 258 11.08 21.03 22.64
N THR A 259 12.36 20.66 22.58
CA THR A 259 12.92 19.71 23.56
C THR A 259 14.34 20.07 23.93
N GLU A 260 14.53 20.50 25.17
CA GLU A 260 15.73 20.18 25.93
C GLU A 260 16.01 18.67 25.81
N GLU A 261 17.30 18.36 25.72
CA GLU A 261 17.84 17.02 25.60
C GLU A 261 17.42 16.17 26.81
N GLU A 262 16.47 15.26 26.64
CA GLU A 262 16.39 14.07 27.48
C GLU A 262 16.74 12.87 26.61
N GLU A 263 18.00 12.48 26.68
CA GLU A 263 18.47 11.14 26.34
C GLU A 263 17.61 10.13 27.10
N TRP A 264 16.84 9.32 26.38
CA TRP A 264 16.28 8.10 26.95
C TRP A 264 16.45 6.94 25.98
N PHE A 265 17.44 6.11 26.28
CA PHE A 265 17.53 4.72 25.86
C PHE A 265 16.95 3.86 26.98
N PRO A 266 16.11 2.86 26.68
CA PRO A 266 16.08 1.65 27.47
C PRO A 266 16.62 0.46 26.67
N ASP A 267 17.40 -0.37 27.37
CA ASP A 267 17.92 -1.67 26.95
C ASP A 267 16.83 -2.61 26.40
#